data_AF-A0A7R9EVE4-F1
#
_entry.id   AF-A0A7R9EVE4-F1
#
_cell.length_a   1.000
_cell.length_b   1.000
_cell.length_c   1.000
_cell.angle_alpha   90.00
_cell.angle_beta   90.00
_cell.angle_gamma   90.00
#
_symmetry.space_group_name_H-M   'P 1'
#
loop_
_entity.id
_entity.type
_entity.pdbx_description
1 polymer ?
#
loop_
_entity_poly.entity_id
_entity_poly.type
_entity_poly.pdbx_seq_one_letter_code
_entity_poly.pdbx_strand_id
1 'polypeptide(L)'
;MYSASVVVPGLVEQGEECDCGLVVDCLKRDPCCIARGGRSHACLVNREAGHECHPSQGPCCLPNCRNRDLAHLGLNCSEENRGCPCTGDSTCSCGLLGRCLSDDCHNIECTRLGLKECPCKYPENHCGTCCLSHQGTCIPAIHLTEPAIRSGNVSLTSLRQPPSTAPPYSVRTVKVCHFTNCLNVSFRIWEKGGFCVHLGKLGVCSKDGLCDVSRPIGSTFPDFSTSDRLMSVNVGVLKQIANIWLSICLFVCLYS
;
A
#
# COMPACT_ATOMS: atom_id res chain seq x y z
N MET A 1 27.77 -25.63 9.94
CA MET A 1 28.19 -24.22 9.79
C MET A 1 26.95 -23.37 10.01
N TYR A 2 26.78 -22.81 11.21
CA TYR A 2 25.70 -21.87 11.49
C TYR A 2 26.20 -20.48 11.13
N SER A 3 25.68 -19.88 10.06
CA SER A 3 25.81 -18.44 9.85
C SER A 3 24.95 -17.75 10.90
N ALA A 4 25.59 -17.23 11.95
CA ALA A 4 24.95 -16.24 12.79
C ALA A 4 24.82 -14.97 11.95
N SER A 5 23.62 -14.68 11.44
CA SER A 5 23.31 -13.35 10.91
C SER A 5 23.60 -12.36 12.04
N VAL A 6 24.55 -11.44 11.79
CA VAL A 6 24.80 -10.32 12.70
C VAL A 6 23.61 -9.39 12.53
N VAL A 7 22.62 -9.54 13.42
CA VAL A 7 21.34 -8.84 13.32
C VAL A 7 21.54 -7.37 13.70
N VAL A 8 21.64 -6.47 12.71
CA VAL A 8 21.86 -5.03 12.93
C VAL A 8 20.53 -4.37 13.32
N PRO A 9 20.44 -3.64 14.45
CA PRO A 9 19.21 -2.95 14.84
C PRO A 9 18.80 -1.92 13.79
N GLY A 10 17.51 -1.87 13.47
CA GLY A 10 16.95 -0.93 12.53
C GLY A 10 16.93 -1.40 11.08
N LEU A 11 17.25 -2.67 10.80
CA LEU A 11 17.13 -3.28 9.47
C LEU A 11 16.11 -4.42 9.52
N VAL A 12 15.14 -4.40 8.60
CA VAL A 12 14.12 -5.46 8.51
C VAL A 12 14.71 -6.66 7.77
N GLU A 13 14.84 -7.79 8.47
CA GLU A 13 15.37 -9.04 7.93
C GLU A 13 14.28 -9.99 7.42
N GLN A 14 14.67 -11.12 6.82
CA GLN A 14 13.72 -12.12 6.32
C GLN A 14 12.90 -12.70 7.48
N GLY A 15 11.57 -12.57 7.38
CA GLY A 15 10.63 -13.02 8.41
C GLY A 15 10.25 -11.92 9.41
N GLU A 16 10.85 -10.74 9.31
CA GLU A 16 10.49 -9.56 10.09
C GLU A 16 9.57 -8.63 9.27
N GLU A 17 8.67 -7.93 9.94
CA GLU A 17 7.84 -6.88 9.34
C GLU A 17 8.40 -5.47 9.61
N CYS A 18 9.11 -5.32 10.72
CA CYS A 18 9.69 -4.07 11.22
C CYS A 18 10.83 -4.39 12.19
N ASP A 19 11.70 -3.43 12.48
CA ASP A 19 12.73 -3.62 13.52
C ASP A 19 13.05 -2.30 14.23
N CYS A 20 12.45 -2.13 15.40
CA CYS A 20 12.65 -0.93 16.21
C CYS A 20 13.82 -1.05 17.22
N GLY A 21 14.55 -2.17 17.22
CA GLY A 21 15.63 -2.42 18.17
C GLY A 21 15.14 -2.95 19.53
N LEU A 22 15.75 -2.47 20.62
CA LEU A 22 15.45 -2.95 21.98
C LEU A 22 14.17 -2.32 22.53
N VAL A 23 13.61 -2.92 23.59
CA VAL A 23 12.34 -2.51 24.23
C VAL A 23 12.27 -1.00 24.51
N VAL A 24 13.34 -0.43 25.06
CA VAL A 24 13.39 1.00 25.41
C VAL A 24 13.36 1.90 24.17
N ASP A 25 13.95 1.46 23.06
CA ASP A 25 13.97 2.21 21.81
C ASP A 25 12.59 2.19 21.15
N CYS A 26 11.98 1.01 21.06
CA CYS A 26 10.65 0.81 20.49
C CYS A 26 9.56 1.58 21.23
N LEU A 27 9.50 1.47 22.57
CA LEU A 27 8.48 2.16 23.36
C LEU A 27 8.52 3.68 23.20
N LYS A 28 9.68 4.26 22.90
CA LYS A 28 9.85 5.71 22.76
C LYS A 28 9.73 6.20 21.32
N ARG A 29 10.13 5.40 20.34
CA ARG A 29 10.30 5.84 18.94
C ARG A 29 9.38 5.13 17.96
N ASP A 30 8.87 3.96 18.32
CA ASP A 30 8.19 3.07 17.39
C ASP A 30 7.20 2.11 18.10
N PRO A 31 6.06 2.64 18.56
CA PRO A 31 5.00 1.82 19.13
C PRO A 31 4.39 0.86 18.08
N CYS A 32 4.56 1.12 16.78
CA CYS A 32 4.05 0.27 15.70
C CYS A 32 4.71 -1.11 15.69
N CYS A 33 5.92 -1.26 16.24
CA CYS A 33 6.72 -2.47 16.15
C CYS A 33 6.96 -3.16 17.50
N ILE A 34 6.95 -4.50 17.51
CA ILE A 34 7.28 -5.29 18.69
C ILE A 34 8.81 -5.39 18.82
N ALA A 35 9.32 -4.96 19.97
CA ALA A 35 10.76 -4.93 20.24
C ALA A 35 11.46 -6.29 20.23
N ARG A 36 12.77 -6.26 19.93
CA ARG A 36 13.65 -7.42 20.11
C ARG A 36 13.64 -7.87 21.58
N GLY A 37 13.52 -9.18 21.81
CA GLY A 37 13.36 -9.78 23.13
C GLY A 37 11.91 -9.82 23.64
N GLY A 38 10.95 -9.27 22.88
CA GLY A 38 9.52 -9.36 23.16
C GLY A 38 8.90 -10.67 22.67
N ARG A 39 9.02 -11.77 23.44
CA ARG A 39 8.33 -13.06 23.19
C ARG A 39 8.51 -13.60 21.73
N SER A 40 7.66 -14.55 21.32
CA SER A 40 7.68 -15.23 20.01
C SER A 40 7.31 -14.36 18.79
N HIS A 41 7.08 -13.06 18.98
CA HIS A 41 6.56 -12.13 17.97
C HIS A 41 7.41 -10.86 17.84
N ALA A 42 8.68 -10.94 18.23
CA ALA A 42 9.62 -9.84 18.03
C ALA A 42 9.72 -9.46 16.54
N CYS A 43 9.94 -8.18 16.27
CA CYS A 43 10.13 -7.63 14.92
C CYS A 43 8.89 -7.77 14.01
N LEU A 44 7.70 -7.91 14.60
CA LEU A 44 6.40 -7.89 13.93
C LEU A 44 5.62 -6.62 14.28
N VAL A 45 4.64 -6.27 13.45
CA VAL A 45 3.71 -5.18 13.75
C VAL A 45 2.98 -5.49 15.06
N ASN A 46 2.92 -4.52 15.96
CA ASN A 46 2.27 -4.62 17.25
C ASN A 46 0.73 -4.54 17.12
N ARG A 47 0.15 -5.59 16.55
CA ARG A 47 -1.28 -5.73 16.31
C ARG A 47 -2.09 -5.80 17.61
N GLU A 48 -1.49 -6.30 18.70
CA GLU A 48 -2.11 -6.31 20.03
C GLU A 48 -2.38 -4.90 20.55
N ALA A 49 -1.54 -3.92 20.19
CA ALA A 49 -1.77 -2.50 20.46
C ALA A 49 -2.71 -1.81 19.45
N GLY A 50 -3.30 -2.56 18.51
CA GLY A 50 -4.23 -2.04 17.51
C GLY A 50 -3.58 -1.37 16.29
N HIS A 51 -2.28 -1.59 16.08
CA HIS A 51 -1.56 -1.14 14.89
C HIS A 51 -1.80 -2.08 13.71
N GLU A 52 -1.96 -1.52 12.51
CA GLU A 52 -2.33 -2.28 11.30
C GLU A 52 -1.12 -2.63 10.42
N CYS A 53 -0.12 -1.77 10.43
CA CYS A 53 1.05 -1.83 9.57
C CYS A 53 2.24 -1.11 10.23
N HIS A 54 3.40 -1.19 9.59
CA HIS A 54 4.58 -0.40 9.92
C HIS A 54 5.12 0.37 8.70
N PRO A 55 5.60 1.64 8.80
CA PRO A 55 6.08 2.44 7.67
C PRO A 55 7.21 1.82 6.83
N SER A 56 8.04 0.93 7.42
CA SER A 56 9.05 0.15 6.67
C SER A 56 8.45 -0.81 5.64
N GLN A 57 7.18 -1.19 5.77
CA GLN A 57 6.52 -2.11 4.85
C GLN A 57 6.26 -1.48 3.49
N GLY A 58 6.13 -0.14 3.44
CA GLY A 58 5.93 0.61 2.21
C GLY A 58 4.91 1.75 2.35
N PRO A 59 4.57 2.40 1.23
CA PRO A 59 3.74 3.61 1.21
C PRO A 59 2.28 3.40 1.62
N CYS A 60 1.83 2.13 1.72
CA CYS A 60 0.52 1.78 2.25
C CYS A 60 0.38 2.01 3.76
N CYS A 61 1.48 2.21 4.49
CA CYS A 61 1.42 2.52 5.90
C CYS A 61 1.66 4.01 6.18
N LEU A 62 0.80 4.59 7.01
CA LEU A 62 0.97 5.93 7.53
C LEU A 62 1.91 5.94 8.75
N PRO A 63 2.54 7.07 9.08
CA PRO A 63 3.36 7.21 10.30
C PRO A 63 2.61 6.93 11.61
N ASN A 64 1.28 6.86 11.62
CA ASN A 64 0.50 6.49 12.81
C ASN A 64 0.13 5.00 12.85
N CYS A 65 0.84 4.15 12.10
CA CYS A 65 0.63 2.71 12.02
C CYS A 65 -0.75 2.28 11.49
N ARG A 66 -1.41 3.15 10.71
CA ARG A 66 -2.69 2.85 10.04
C ARG A 66 -2.48 2.64 8.56
N ASN A 67 -3.28 1.77 7.97
CA ASN A 67 -3.32 1.65 6.52
C ASN A 67 -3.78 2.98 5.91
N ARG A 68 -3.11 3.38 4.82
CA ARG A 68 -3.49 4.55 4.04
C ARG A 68 -4.79 4.25 3.30
N ASP A 69 -5.77 5.15 3.42
CA ASP A 69 -7.00 5.08 2.64
C ASP A 69 -6.75 5.53 1.19
N LEU A 70 -6.68 4.53 0.31
CA LEU A 70 -6.62 4.69 -1.14
C LEU A 70 -7.84 4.06 -1.81
N ALA A 71 -8.95 3.89 -1.09
CA ALA A 71 -10.20 3.35 -1.64
C ALA A 71 -10.71 4.22 -2.78
N HIS A 72 -10.48 5.54 -2.66
CA HIS A 72 -10.74 6.46 -3.76
C HIS A 72 -9.96 6.07 -5.02
N LEU A 73 -8.78 5.45 -5.00
CA LEU A 73 -8.08 4.95 -6.20
C LEU A 73 -8.45 3.49 -6.56
N GLY A 74 -9.41 2.90 -5.85
CA GLY A 74 -9.72 1.46 -5.96
C GLY A 74 -8.62 0.56 -5.42
N LEU A 75 -7.80 1.06 -4.49
CA LEU A 75 -6.72 0.32 -3.84
C LEU A 75 -7.07 0.09 -2.37
N ASN A 76 -6.92 -1.15 -1.90
CA ASN A 76 -7.13 -1.48 -0.50
C ASN A 76 -5.82 -1.92 0.15
N CYS A 77 -5.17 -1.00 0.87
CA CYS A 77 -3.88 -1.25 1.51
C CYS A 77 -3.89 -2.39 2.54
N SER A 78 -5.06 -2.79 3.08
CA SER A 78 -5.13 -3.98 3.96
C SER A 78 -4.76 -5.27 3.23
N GLU A 79 -4.84 -5.29 1.90
CA GLU A 79 -4.59 -6.46 1.06
C GLU A 79 -3.17 -6.54 0.49
N GLU A 80 -2.34 -5.51 0.68
CA GLU A 80 -1.01 -5.45 0.06
C GLU A 80 -0.14 -6.68 0.39
N ASN A 81 -0.30 -7.24 1.59
CA ASN A 81 0.46 -8.40 2.05
C ASN A 81 -0.25 -9.74 1.81
N ARG A 82 -1.41 -9.75 1.15
CA ARG A 82 -2.07 -10.99 0.71
C ARG A 82 -1.19 -11.68 -0.34
N GLY A 83 -0.60 -12.81 0.04
CA GLY A 83 0.32 -13.58 -0.80
C GLY A 83 -0.36 -14.70 -1.61
N CYS A 84 0.48 -15.44 -2.31
CA CYS A 84 0.15 -16.68 -3.02
C CYS A 84 0.88 -17.85 -2.31
N PRO A 85 0.45 -19.12 -2.49
CA PRO A 85 -0.67 -19.60 -3.32
C PRO A 85 -2.04 -19.40 -2.65
N CYS A 86 -3.10 -19.37 -3.46
CA CYS A 86 -4.46 -19.21 -2.96
C CYS A 86 -4.96 -20.49 -2.27
N THR A 87 -5.28 -20.41 -0.98
CA THR A 87 -6.02 -21.47 -0.28
C THR A 87 -7.53 -21.21 -0.40
N GLY A 88 -8.19 -21.86 -1.35
CA GLY A 88 -9.66 -21.99 -1.36
C GLY A 88 -10.49 -20.83 -1.93
N ASP A 89 -9.90 -19.85 -2.62
CA ASP A 89 -10.65 -18.74 -3.24
C ASP A 89 -10.85 -18.97 -4.75
N SER A 90 -12.11 -18.92 -5.23
CA SER A 90 -12.44 -19.04 -6.65
C SER A 90 -11.93 -17.87 -7.51
N THR A 91 -11.57 -16.74 -6.88
CA THR A 91 -11.11 -15.53 -7.58
C THR A 91 -9.58 -15.36 -7.59
N CYS A 92 -8.89 -16.06 -6.68
CA CYS A 92 -7.45 -16.12 -6.47
C CYS A 92 -6.73 -14.75 -6.55
N SER A 93 -7.22 -13.80 -5.74
CA SER A 93 -6.67 -12.45 -5.63
C SER A 93 -5.46 -12.39 -4.69
N CYS A 94 -4.51 -11.50 -4.98
CA CYS A 94 -3.32 -11.25 -4.16
C CYS A 94 -2.92 -9.78 -4.23
N GLY A 95 -2.29 -9.27 -3.17
CA GLY A 95 -1.82 -7.89 -3.11
C GLY A 95 -2.87 -6.85 -3.51
N LEU A 96 -2.37 -5.72 -4.01
CA LEU A 96 -3.16 -4.69 -4.66
C LEU A 96 -3.37 -5.04 -6.14
N LEU A 97 -4.63 -5.12 -6.58
CA LEU A 97 -4.98 -5.36 -8.00
C LEU A 97 -4.34 -6.61 -8.63
N GLY A 98 -3.89 -7.55 -7.80
CA GLY A 98 -3.17 -8.72 -8.23
C GLY A 98 -4.03 -9.98 -8.27
N ARG A 99 -3.53 -10.96 -9.02
CA ARG A 99 -3.98 -12.35 -9.04
C ARG A 99 -2.76 -13.25 -9.00
N CYS A 100 -2.89 -14.40 -8.36
CA CYS A 100 -1.80 -15.36 -8.37
C CYS A 100 -1.71 -16.02 -9.75
N LEU A 101 -0.49 -16.11 -10.26
CA LEU A 101 -0.13 -17.02 -11.34
C LEU A 101 0.95 -17.94 -10.78
N SER A 102 0.57 -19.18 -10.46
CA SER A 102 1.37 -20.08 -9.64
C SER A 102 1.59 -19.50 -8.23
N ASP A 103 2.84 -19.44 -7.75
CA ASP A 103 3.20 -18.96 -6.42
C ASP A 103 3.50 -17.45 -6.38
N ASP A 104 3.41 -16.77 -7.53
CA ASP A 104 3.76 -15.36 -7.67
C ASP A 104 2.50 -14.50 -7.80
N CYS A 105 2.52 -13.31 -7.17
CA CYS A 105 1.48 -12.30 -7.34
C CYS A 105 1.78 -11.40 -8.54
N HIS A 106 0.83 -11.30 -9.47
CA HIS A 106 0.95 -10.45 -10.66
C HIS A 106 -0.30 -9.63 -10.89
N ASN A 107 -0.15 -8.47 -11.52
CA ASN A 107 -1.25 -7.59 -11.87
C ASN A 107 -2.28 -8.29 -12.79
N ILE A 108 -3.57 -8.06 -12.52
CA ILE A 108 -4.70 -8.60 -13.28
C ILE A 108 -4.61 -8.37 -14.80
N GLU A 109 -3.97 -7.28 -15.23
CA GLU A 109 -3.81 -6.96 -16.65
C GLU A 109 -2.92 -7.96 -17.40
N CYS A 110 -1.98 -8.59 -16.70
CA CYS A 110 -1.13 -9.66 -17.24
C CYS A 110 -1.75 -11.04 -17.02
N THR A 111 -2.29 -11.31 -15.83
CA THR A 111 -2.81 -12.65 -15.51
C THR A 111 -4.04 -13.02 -16.34
N ARG A 112 -4.87 -12.04 -16.76
CA ARG A 112 -5.97 -12.28 -17.71
C ARG A 112 -5.52 -12.74 -19.11
N LEU A 113 -4.24 -12.50 -19.44
CA LEU A 113 -3.57 -12.98 -20.64
C LEU A 113 -2.75 -14.25 -20.39
N GLY A 114 -2.71 -14.76 -19.16
CA GLY A 114 -1.83 -15.87 -18.77
C GLY A 114 -0.34 -15.51 -18.74
N LEU A 115 0.00 -14.23 -18.63
CA LEU A 115 1.38 -13.75 -18.65
C LEU A 115 1.84 -13.28 -17.27
N LYS A 116 3.15 -13.39 -17.02
CA LYS A 116 3.79 -12.83 -15.83
C LYS A 116 3.97 -11.32 -15.99
N GLU A 117 3.77 -10.58 -14.92
CA GLU A 117 4.12 -9.15 -14.85
C GLU A 117 5.64 -8.97 -14.80
N CYS A 118 6.14 -7.90 -15.39
CA CYS A 118 7.56 -7.56 -15.41
C CYS A 118 7.76 -6.03 -15.41
N PRO A 119 8.95 -5.52 -15.06
CA PRO A 119 9.24 -4.09 -15.12
C PRO A 119 9.53 -3.64 -16.57
N CYS A 120 8.82 -2.61 -17.04
CA CYS A 120 9.19 -1.89 -18.28
C CYS A 120 8.92 -0.39 -18.17
N LYS A 121 9.68 0.41 -18.93
CA LYS A 121 9.42 1.84 -19.04
C LYS A 121 8.17 2.06 -19.86
N TYR A 122 7.13 2.62 -19.24
CA TYR A 122 5.92 2.96 -19.95
C TYR A 122 6.11 4.29 -20.72
N PRO A 123 5.56 4.43 -21.93
CA PRO A 123 5.70 5.64 -22.72
C PRO A 123 5.06 6.88 -22.04
N GLU A 124 5.46 8.06 -22.49
CA GLU A 124 4.86 9.36 -22.12
C GLU A 124 5.00 9.74 -20.64
N ASN A 125 6.00 9.22 -19.92
CA ASN A 125 6.25 9.48 -18.49
C ASN A 125 5.10 9.07 -17.56
N HIS A 126 4.20 8.20 -18.01
CA HIS A 126 3.21 7.55 -17.15
C HIS A 126 3.77 6.24 -16.61
N CYS A 127 3.08 5.62 -15.67
CA CYS A 127 3.30 4.22 -15.32
C CYS A 127 2.08 3.40 -15.75
N GLY A 128 2.33 2.14 -16.06
CA GLY A 128 1.30 1.18 -16.41
C GLY A 128 1.83 -0.24 -16.25
N THR A 129 0.97 -1.23 -16.44
CA THR A 129 1.37 -2.63 -16.28
C THR A 129 2.10 -3.13 -17.53
N CYS A 130 3.22 -3.83 -17.33
CA CYS A 130 3.92 -4.54 -18.38
C CYS A 130 3.93 -6.04 -18.11
N CYS A 131 3.86 -6.84 -19.19
CA CYS A 131 3.84 -8.29 -19.12
C CYS A 131 4.98 -8.89 -19.94
N LEU A 132 5.49 -10.02 -19.48
CA LEU A 132 6.54 -10.77 -20.14
C LEU A 132 5.91 -11.53 -21.30
N SER A 133 6.28 -11.19 -22.53
CA SER A 133 5.81 -11.88 -23.71
C SER A 133 6.36 -13.31 -23.77
N HIS A 134 5.76 -14.15 -24.62
CA HIS A 134 6.30 -15.50 -24.86
C HIS A 134 7.72 -15.50 -25.46
N GLN A 135 8.16 -14.39 -26.06
CA GLN A 135 9.54 -14.21 -26.54
C GLN A 135 10.51 -13.74 -25.43
N GLY A 136 10.04 -13.55 -24.19
CA GLY A 136 10.85 -13.07 -23.07
C GLY A 136 11.05 -11.56 -23.01
N THR A 137 10.28 -10.78 -23.78
CA THR A 137 10.38 -9.31 -23.79
C THR A 137 9.30 -8.70 -22.91
N CYS A 138 9.67 -7.72 -22.07
CA CYS A 138 8.69 -7.00 -21.25
C CYS A 138 8.01 -5.89 -22.06
N ILE A 139 6.70 -6.00 -22.26
CA ILE A 139 5.92 -5.12 -23.14
C ILE A 139 4.67 -4.63 -22.38
N PRO A 140 4.23 -3.36 -22.55
CA PRO A 140 2.98 -2.89 -21.96
C PRO A 140 1.79 -3.81 -22.26
N ALA A 141 0.99 -4.13 -21.23
CA ALA A 141 -0.13 -5.07 -21.33
C ALA A 141 -1.14 -4.67 -22.43
N ILE A 142 -1.33 -3.36 -22.62
CA ILE A 142 -2.19 -2.79 -23.65
C ILE A 142 -1.78 -3.22 -25.07
N HIS A 143 -0.48 -3.37 -25.34
CA HIS A 143 0.03 -3.76 -26.66
C HIS A 143 0.00 -5.28 -26.90
N LEU A 144 -0.10 -6.08 -25.83
CA LEU A 144 -0.17 -7.55 -25.92
C LEU A 144 -1.60 -8.08 -26.04
N THR A 145 -2.59 -7.31 -25.60
CA THR A 145 -3.96 -7.78 -25.46
C THR A 145 -4.63 -8.09 -26.80
N GLU A 146 -4.56 -7.19 -27.78
CA GLU A 146 -5.18 -7.43 -29.09
C GLU A 146 -4.52 -8.59 -29.86
N PRO A 147 -3.17 -8.70 -29.95
CA PRO A 147 -2.52 -9.86 -30.55
C PRO A 147 -2.88 -11.20 -29.86
N ALA A 148 -2.99 -11.22 -28.53
CA ALA A 148 -3.35 -12.42 -27.77
C ALA A 148 -4.77 -12.90 -28.07
N ILE A 149 -5.71 -11.96 -28.28
CA ILE A 149 -7.08 -12.29 -28.70
C ILE A 149 -7.13 -12.75 -30.16
N ARG A 150 -6.46 -12.02 -31.07
CA ARG A 150 -6.48 -12.35 -32.51
C ARG A 150 -5.86 -13.71 -32.83
N SER A 151 -4.88 -14.15 -32.04
CA SER A 151 -4.25 -15.48 -32.18
C SER A 151 -5.09 -16.61 -31.59
N GLY A 152 -6.19 -16.32 -30.88
CA GLY A 152 -7.02 -17.32 -30.21
C GLY A 152 -6.42 -17.89 -28.92
N ASN A 153 -5.26 -17.38 -28.49
CA ASN A 153 -4.60 -17.81 -27.25
C ASN A 153 -5.40 -17.41 -26.00
N VAL A 154 -6.19 -16.34 -26.11
CA VAL A 154 -6.99 -15.78 -25.02
C VAL A 154 -8.41 -15.53 -25.52
N SER A 155 -9.41 -15.86 -24.70
CA SER A 155 -10.82 -15.59 -25.00
C SER A 155 -11.21 -14.18 -24.55
N LEU A 156 -12.11 -13.51 -25.29
CA LEU A 156 -12.70 -12.25 -24.86
C LEU A 156 -13.35 -12.31 -23.45
N THR A 157 -13.79 -13.49 -23.02
CA THR A 157 -14.38 -13.67 -21.68
C THR A 157 -13.37 -13.49 -20.56
N SER A 158 -12.10 -13.82 -20.76
CA SER A 158 -11.06 -13.62 -19.73
C SER A 158 -10.72 -12.14 -19.52
N LEU A 159 -10.99 -11.30 -20.52
CA LEU A 159 -10.74 -9.86 -20.46
C LEU A 159 -11.80 -9.07 -19.68
N ARG A 160 -12.95 -9.69 -19.40
CA ARG A 160 -14.02 -9.07 -18.61
C ARG A 160 -13.51 -8.84 -17.20
N GLN A 161 -13.25 -7.57 -16.87
CA GLN A 161 -13.04 -7.16 -15.49
C GLN A 161 -14.41 -7.17 -14.78
N PRO A 162 -14.48 -7.55 -13.50
CA PRO A 162 -15.65 -7.24 -12.70
C PRO A 162 -15.89 -5.72 -12.79
N PRO A 163 -17.16 -5.26 -12.79
CA PRO A 163 -17.47 -3.85 -12.86
C PRO A 163 -16.79 -3.14 -11.68
N SER A 164 -15.69 -2.45 -11.97
CA SER A 164 -15.08 -1.54 -11.00
C SER A 164 -16.08 -0.42 -10.81
N THR A 165 -16.70 -0.34 -9.63
CA THR A 165 -17.32 0.90 -9.15
C THR A 165 -16.26 1.98 -9.30
N ALA A 166 -16.48 2.90 -10.24
CA ALA A 166 -15.48 3.79 -10.78
C ALA A 166 -14.70 4.56 -9.68
N PRO A 167 -13.36 4.56 -9.75
CA PRO A 167 -12.52 5.51 -9.03
C PRO A 167 -11.57 6.31 -9.98
N PRO A 168 -11.00 7.46 -9.57
CA PRO A 168 -10.27 8.43 -10.36
C PRO A 168 -8.79 8.01 -10.57
N TYR A 169 -8.57 6.94 -11.30
CA TYR A 169 -7.30 6.69 -12.00
C TYR A 169 -7.49 6.92 -13.49
N SER A 170 -6.44 7.35 -14.18
CA SER A 170 -6.47 7.48 -15.63
C SER A 170 -6.66 6.08 -16.23
N VAL A 171 -7.81 5.85 -16.87
CA VAL A 171 -8.09 4.60 -17.58
C VAL A 171 -7.87 4.84 -19.06
N ARG A 172 -7.05 3.99 -19.67
CA ARG A 172 -7.01 3.88 -21.12
C ARG A 172 -7.84 2.70 -21.55
N THR A 173 -8.90 2.98 -22.31
CA THR A 173 -9.78 1.97 -22.86
C THR A 173 -9.42 1.71 -24.31
N VAL A 174 -9.26 0.44 -24.67
CA VAL A 174 -9.08 0.01 -26.06
C VAL A 174 -10.18 -0.96 -26.45
N LYS A 175 -10.68 -0.83 -27.68
CA LYS A 175 -11.66 -1.76 -28.25
C LYS A 175 -10.93 -2.93 -28.87
N VAL A 176 -11.14 -4.14 -28.34
CA VAL A 176 -10.54 -5.37 -28.83
C VAL A 176 -11.63 -6.24 -29.45
N CYS A 177 -11.40 -6.72 -30.67
CA CYS A 177 -12.39 -7.52 -31.40
C CYS A 177 -11.82 -8.89 -31.79
N HIS A 178 -12.66 -9.93 -31.65
CA HIS A 178 -12.43 -11.26 -32.20
C HIS A 178 -13.62 -11.60 -33.11
N PHE A 179 -13.35 -11.67 -34.41
CA PHE A 179 -14.39 -11.71 -35.45
C PHE A 179 -15.37 -10.53 -35.31
N THR A 180 -16.65 -10.81 -35.02
CA THR A 180 -17.72 -9.81 -34.86
C THR A 180 -17.91 -9.36 -33.42
N ASN A 181 -17.33 -10.07 -32.45
CA ASN A 181 -17.49 -9.76 -31.03
C ASN A 181 -16.40 -8.80 -30.58
N CYS A 182 -16.79 -7.65 -30.02
CA CYS A 182 -15.86 -6.66 -29.51
C CYS A 182 -16.10 -6.40 -28.02
N LEU A 183 -15.02 -6.12 -27.30
CA LEU A 183 -15.04 -5.73 -25.90
C LEU A 183 -14.19 -4.47 -25.70
N ASN A 184 -14.71 -3.53 -24.91
CA ASN A 184 -13.90 -2.42 -24.41
C ASN A 184 -13.10 -2.92 -23.21
N VAL A 185 -11.78 -2.85 -23.32
CA VAL A 185 -10.84 -3.35 -22.32
C VAL A 185 -10.13 -2.16 -21.71
N SER A 186 -10.26 -2.03 -20.39
CA SER A 186 -9.66 -0.96 -19.61
C SER A 186 -8.27 -1.36 -19.11
N PHE A 187 -7.36 -0.38 -19.14
CA PHE A 187 -6.00 -0.44 -18.58
C PHE A 187 -5.79 0.73 -17.65
N ARG A 188 -5.17 0.46 -16.51
CA ARG A 188 -4.81 1.46 -15.50
C ARG A 188 -3.52 2.15 -15.93
N ILE A 189 -3.55 3.47 -15.88
CA ILE A 189 -2.41 4.33 -16.12
C ILE A 189 -2.29 5.27 -14.92
N TRP A 190 -1.07 5.45 -14.45
CA TRP A 190 -0.76 6.32 -13.33
C TRP A 190 0.09 7.50 -13.78
N GLU A 191 -0.30 8.67 -13.31
CA GLU A 191 0.45 9.91 -13.54
C GLU A 191 1.79 9.88 -12.81
N LYS A 192 2.77 10.59 -13.37
CA LYS A 192 4.06 10.80 -12.73
C LYS A 192 3.91 11.38 -11.32
N GLY A 193 4.62 10.78 -10.36
CA GLY A 193 4.57 11.14 -8.94
C GLY A 193 3.31 10.63 -8.21
N GLY A 194 2.34 10.06 -8.92
CA GLY A 194 1.18 9.40 -8.33
C GLY A 194 1.51 8.00 -7.80
N PHE A 195 0.57 7.44 -7.04
CA PHE A 195 0.65 6.03 -6.62
C PHE A 195 0.48 5.10 -7.82
N CYS A 196 1.27 4.04 -7.86
CA CYS A 196 1.18 2.98 -8.85
C CYS A 196 1.24 1.61 -8.15
N VAL A 197 0.98 0.54 -8.90
CA VAL A 197 1.02 -0.82 -8.36
C VAL A 197 1.92 -1.70 -9.22
N HIS A 198 2.81 -2.45 -8.58
CA HIS A 198 3.66 -3.44 -9.23
C HIS A 198 3.75 -4.71 -8.39
N LEU A 199 3.49 -5.88 -8.97
CA LEU A 199 3.52 -7.19 -8.27
C LEU A 199 2.70 -7.21 -6.96
N GLY A 200 1.54 -6.55 -6.98
CA GLY A 200 0.66 -6.45 -5.82
C GLY A 200 1.11 -5.49 -4.73
N LYS A 201 2.19 -4.72 -4.93
CA LYS A 201 2.72 -3.74 -3.98
C LYS A 201 2.48 -2.31 -4.43
N LEU A 202 2.27 -1.42 -3.47
CA LEU A 202 2.10 0.01 -3.73
C LEU A 202 3.48 0.65 -3.96
N GLY A 203 3.57 1.47 -4.99
CA GLY A 203 4.76 2.26 -5.30
C GLY A 203 4.42 3.68 -5.73
N VAL A 204 5.45 4.41 -6.18
CA VAL A 204 5.31 5.76 -6.74
C VAL A 204 5.78 5.76 -8.19
N CYS A 205 5.00 6.38 -9.07
CA CYS A 205 5.36 6.47 -10.47
C CYS A 205 6.55 7.41 -10.68
N SER A 206 7.69 6.84 -11.09
CA SER A 206 8.92 7.58 -11.32
C SER A 206 8.88 8.42 -12.60
N LYS A 207 9.88 9.30 -12.76
CA LYS A 207 10.08 10.12 -13.96
C LYS A 207 10.33 9.28 -15.22
N ASP A 208 10.87 8.08 -15.05
CA ASP A 208 11.22 7.14 -16.12
C ASP A 208 10.05 6.24 -16.56
N GLY A 209 8.85 6.45 -16.01
CA GLY A 209 7.68 5.61 -16.28
C GLY A 209 7.78 4.21 -15.67
N LEU A 210 8.54 4.06 -14.59
CA LEU A 210 8.65 2.85 -13.77
C LEU A 210 7.91 3.03 -12.45
N CYS A 211 7.19 2.00 -12.01
CA CYS A 211 6.61 1.98 -10.68
C CYS A 211 7.66 1.61 -9.64
N ASP A 212 8.07 2.58 -8.83
CA ASP A 212 9.06 2.38 -7.79
C ASP A 212 8.40 1.86 -6.51
N VAL A 213 8.59 0.58 -6.24
CA VAL A 213 8.12 -0.12 -5.03
C VAL A 213 9.22 -0.25 -3.97
N SER A 214 10.31 0.51 -4.11
CA SER A 214 11.44 0.45 -3.17
C SER A 214 10.93 0.62 -1.74
N ARG A 215 11.18 -0.40 -0.92
CA ARG A 215 10.98 -0.32 0.52
C ARG A 215 12.11 0.52 1.11
N PRO A 216 11.85 1.30 2.16
CA PRO A 216 12.93 1.87 2.95
C PRO A 216 13.86 0.73 3.40
N ILE A 217 15.14 0.78 2.99
CA ILE A 217 16.16 -0.24 3.33
C ILE A 217 16.46 -0.21 4.84
N GLY A 218 16.07 0.85 5.54
CA GLY A 218 16.13 0.96 6.99
C GLY A 218 14.77 1.25 7.61
N SER A 219 14.68 1.04 8.92
CA SER A 219 13.51 1.35 9.72
C SER A 219 13.15 2.81 9.58
N THR A 220 12.10 3.08 8.83
CA THR A 220 11.49 4.40 8.82
C THR A 220 10.68 4.49 10.10
N PHE A 221 11.28 5.12 11.11
CA PHE A 221 10.60 5.36 12.36
C PHE A 221 9.36 6.22 12.10
N PRO A 222 8.22 5.86 12.67
CA PRO A 222 7.02 6.66 12.51
C PRO A 222 7.19 8.01 13.21
N ASP A 223 6.89 9.09 12.50
CA ASP A 223 6.92 10.43 13.08
C ASP A 223 5.59 10.72 13.78
N PHE A 224 5.59 10.63 15.11
CA PHE A 224 4.44 10.99 15.94
C PHE A 224 4.36 12.50 16.24
N SER A 225 5.31 13.31 15.74
CA SER A 225 5.32 14.74 15.98
C SER A 225 4.31 15.45 15.07
N THR A 226 3.05 15.56 15.53
CA THR A 226 2.13 16.71 15.29
C THR A 226 0.68 16.49 15.77
N SER A 227 0.32 15.40 16.45
CA SER A 227 -1.07 15.27 16.98
C SER A 227 -1.33 16.01 18.30
N ASP A 228 -0.31 16.49 19.01
CA ASP A 228 -0.48 17.15 20.33
C ASP A 228 -0.44 18.69 20.30
N ARG A 229 -0.42 19.33 19.12
CA ARG A 229 -0.43 20.81 19.00
C ARG A 229 -1.79 21.43 18.66
N LEU A 230 -2.88 20.73 18.98
CA LEU A 230 -4.23 21.30 18.90
C LEU A 230 -5.03 21.08 20.18
N MET A 231 -4.40 21.28 21.34
CA MET A 231 -5.04 21.92 22.50
C MET A 231 -3.96 22.66 23.32
N SER A 232 -3.44 23.75 22.78
CA SER A 232 -3.00 24.83 23.65
C SER A 232 -4.25 25.37 24.35
N VAL A 233 -4.64 24.76 25.46
CA VAL A 233 -5.55 25.37 26.41
C VAL A 233 -4.90 26.69 26.79
N ASN A 234 -5.47 27.77 26.29
CA ASN A 234 -4.99 29.11 26.51
C ASN A 234 -5.05 29.36 28.02
N VAL A 235 -3.91 29.33 28.70
CA VAL A 235 -3.78 29.51 30.16
C VAL A 235 -4.40 30.85 30.62
N GLY A 236 -4.64 31.79 29.69
CA GLY A 236 -5.41 33.00 29.92
C GLY A 236 -6.90 32.78 30.24
N VAL A 237 -7.54 31.74 29.69
CA VAL A 237 -8.99 31.49 29.89
C VAL A 237 -9.26 30.89 31.28
N LEU A 238 -8.37 30.01 31.77
CA LEU A 238 -8.48 29.47 33.13
C LEU A 238 -8.29 30.54 34.22
N LYS A 239 -7.46 31.57 33.97
CA LYS A 239 -7.36 32.73 34.87
C LYS A 239 -8.61 33.62 34.87
N GLN A 240 -9.30 33.75 33.74
CA GLN A 240 -10.56 34.51 33.69
C GLN A 240 -11.69 33.79 34.43
N ILE A 241 -11.80 32.46 34.31
CA ILE A 241 -12.83 31.68 35.01
C ILE A 241 -12.59 31.71 36.53
N ALA A 242 -11.34 31.61 37.00
CA ALA A 242 -11.02 31.69 38.43
C ALA A 242 -11.36 33.07 39.04
N ASN A 243 -11.17 34.16 38.30
CA ASN A 243 -11.51 35.50 38.78
C ASN A 243 -13.02 35.75 38.83
N ILE A 244 -13.80 35.19 37.90
CA ILE A 244 -15.27 35.31 37.92
C ILE A 244 -15.86 34.57 39.12
N TRP A 245 -15.34 33.38 39.47
CA TRP A 245 -15.79 32.65 40.65
C TRP A 245 -15.41 33.36 41.97
N LEU A 246 -14.24 33.99 42.04
CA LEU A 246 -13.85 34.77 43.23
C LEU A 246 -14.76 35.99 43.44
N SER A 247 -15.13 36.69 42.37
CA SER A 247 -16.04 37.85 42.45
C SER A 247 -17.47 37.47 42.80
N ILE A 248 -17.97 36.32 42.33
CA ILE A 248 -19.30 35.82 42.69
C ILE A 248 -19.33 35.38 44.17
N CYS A 249 -18.30 34.70 44.67
CA CYS A 249 -18.21 34.34 46.10
C CYS A 249 -18.13 35.57 47.01
N LEU A 250 -17.39 36.61 46.62
CA LEU A 250 -17.33 37.87 47.37
C LEU A 250 -18.67 38.62 47.40
N PHE A 251 -19.44 38.58 46.31
CA PHE A 251 -20.76 39.21 46.25
C PHE A 251 -21.80 38.51 47.13
N VAL A 252 -21.76 37.17 47.22
CA VAL A 252 -22.67 36.39 48.07
C VAL A 252 -22.36 36.57 49.57
N CYS A 253 -21.09 36.75 49.95
CA CYS A 253 -20.72 36.99 51.35
C CYS A 253 -20.99 38.42 51.85
N LEU A 254 -21.19 39.41 50.98
CA LEU A 254 -21.46 40.80 51.37
C LEU A 254 -22.96 41.13 51.45
N TYR A 255 -23.83 40.21 51.03
CA TYR A 255 -25.29 40.40 50.99
C TYR A 255 -26.08 39.29 51.72
N SER A 256 -25.45 38.59 52.66
CA SER A 256 -26.11 37.72 53.67
C SER A 256 -25.87 38.24 55.07
#